data_AF-A0A7Y4ZW85-F1
#
_entry.id   AF-A0A7Y4ZW85-F1
#
_cell.length_a   1.000
_cell.length_b   1.000
_cell.length_c   1.000
_cell.angle_alpha   90.00
_cell.angle_beta   90.00
_cell.angle_gamma   90.00
#
_symmetry.space_group_name_H-M   'P 1'
#
loop_
_entity.id
_entity.type
_entity.pdbx_description
1 polymer ?
#
loop_
_entity_poly.entity_id
_entity_poly.type
_entity_poly.pdbx_seq_one_letter_code
_entity_poly.pdbx_strand_id
1 'polypeptide(L)'
;MRNRFAPAKLLLALGALGSVLGGGACANSDYTLVNPPVVLSMTAALAAIGEGENATFQVQAPVAFPMRRGTAEEKKGLGPMAPYPRTPFLKAGDVRINARYTITNIDDQEHIVELLMDPWNEFVRYEPGPPMATEQETVVNLSGVDRFVKIPPKGRVVGNVTPDDFVELARDLGTVQALAKLPPPSVGNENDPAAGPALYNRTFNSQNRQGENDPLLKNFVPAVSAGITGFDLGMRTREKANVSIEIVYEITEVTSDPRVIRQGETEQAMGRPGTAITPPALPAN
;
A
#
# COMPACT_ATOMS: atom_id res chain seq x y z
N MET A 1 -0.52 61.79 36.04
CA MET A 1 -0.24 60.81 34.96
C MET A 1 -0.69 59.41 35.42
N ARG A 2 -0.69 58.40 34.53
CA ARG A 2 -0.81 56.95 34.85
C ARG A 2 0.34 56.55 35.83
N ASN A 3 0.36 55.46 36.62
CA ASN A 3 -0.35 54.17 36.70
C ASN A 3 -0.14 53.60 38.16
N ARG A 4 -0.63 52.46 38.69
CA ARG A 4 -1.49 51.32 38.28
C ARG A 4 -2.08 50.61 39.54
N PHE A 5 -2.96 49.62 39.37
CA PHE A 5 -3.38 48.59 40.36
C PHE A 5 -2.60 47.25 40.09
N ALA A 6 -2.57 46.18 40.90
CA ALA A 6 -2.75 45.96 42.35
C ALA A 6 -2.14 44.55 42.74
N PRO A 7 -2.64 43.66 43.64
CA PRO A 7 -1.79 43.06 44.68
C PRO A 7 -1.52 41.53 44.57
N ALA A 8 -0.76 41.01 45.56
CA ALA A 8 -0.23 39.64 45.64
C ALA A 8 -1.28 38.54 45.92
N LYS A 9 -0.87 37.27 45.75
CA LYS A 9 -1.60 36.06 46.17
C LYS A 9 -0.84 35.29 47.24
N LEU A 10 -1.62 34.64 48.12
CA LEU A 10 -1.17 33.90 49.31
C LEU A 10 -0.95 32.41 49.00
N LEU A 11 0.01 31.77 49.67
CA LEU A 11 0.16 30.30 49.66
C LEU A 11 -0.92 29.64 50.54
N LEU A 12 -1.39 28.47 50.12
CA LEU A 12 -1.91 27.46 51.04
C LEU A 12 -1.36 26.09 50.62
N ALA A 13 -1.00 25.25 51.59
CA ALA A 13 -0.47 23.91 51.35
C ALA A 13 -1.14 22.90 52.28
N LEU A 14 -1.76 21.88 51.68
CA LEU A 14 -2.34 20.67 52.29
C LEU A 14 -2.54 19.69 51.11
N GLY A 15 -2.31 18.39 51.19
CA GLY A 15 -1.67 17.57 52.23
C GLY A 15 -1.51 16.15 51.65
N ALA A 16 -0.44 15.43 51.99
CA ALA A 16 -0.17 14.13 51.38
C ALA A 16 -0.99 13.00 52.00
N LEU A 17 -1.70 12.22 51.17
CA LEU A 17 -2.21 10.90 51.52
C LEU A 17 -1.82 9.93 50.39
N GLY A 18 -1.11 8.85 50.73
CA GLY A 18 -0.65 7.86 49.76
C GLY A 18 -1.48 6.57 49.82
N SER A 19 -1.85 6.03 48.67
CA SER A 19 -2.44 4.69 48.55
C SER A 19 -1.88 3.99 47.30
N VAL A 20 -0.76 3.30 47.47
CA VAL A 20 -0.18 2.45 46.42
C VAL A 20 -1.00 1.16 46.32
N LEU A 21 -1.95 1.15 45.39
CA LEU A 21 -2.53 -0.06 44.81
C LEU A 21 -2.43 0.16 43.29
N GLY A 22 -1.65 -0.60 42.53
CA GLY A 22 -1.40 -2.03 42.69
C GLY A 22 -2.35 -2.88 41.83
N GLY A 23 -3.32 -2.24 41.17
CA GLY A 23 -3.99 -2.82 40.00
C GLY A 23 -3.04 -2.77 38.81
N GLY A 24 -2.59 -3.94 38.34
CA GLY A 24 -1.76 -4.03 37.15
C GLY A 24 -2.52 -3.56 35.92
N ALA A 25 -2.01 -2.55 35.22
CA ALA A 25 -2.43 -2.29 33.85
C ALA A 25 -2.04 -3.51 32.99
N CYS A 26 -2.99 -4.09 32.27
CA CYS A 26 -2.75 -5.25 31.41
C CYS A 26 -1.95 -4.83 30.17
N ALA A 27 -0.63 -4.72 30.32
CA ALA A 27 0.33 -4.39 29.27
C ALA A 27 0.53 -5.57 28.30
N ASN A 28 -0.50 -5.84 27.48
CA ASN A 28 -0.40 -6.62 26.25
C ASN A 28 -0.34 -5.64 25.06
N SER A 29 0.76 -4.90 24.95
CA SER A 29 0.88 -3.69 24.11
C SER A 29 2.03 -3.69 23.11
N ASP A 30 2.86 -4.73 23.08
CA ASP A 30 4.26 -4.58 22.66
C ASP A 30 4.58 -5.14 21.25
N TYR A 31 3.55 -5.52 20.47
CA TYR A 31 3.72 -6.12 19.13
C TYR A 31 2.78 -5.58 18.04
N THR A 32 1.67 -4.91 18.38
CA THR A 32 0.67 -4.45 17.40
C THR A 32 0.57 -2.92 17.40
N LEU A 33 0.95 -2.30 16.27
CA LEU A 33 0.83 -0.86 16.03
C LEU A 33 -0.41 -0.55 15.20
N VAL A 34 -1.32 0.27 15.73
CA VAL A 34 -2.47 0.84 14.99
C VAL A 34 -2.10 2.26 14.58
N ASN A 35 -2.19 2.57 13.29
CA ASN A 35 -1.79 3.88 12.76
C ASN A 35 -2.99 4.83 12.59
N PRO A 36 -2.77 6.16 12.62
CA PRO A 36 -3.82 7.14 12.32
C PRO A 36 -4.45 6.89 10.94
N PRO A 37 -5.74 7.21 10.74
CA PRO A 37 -6.40 7.01 9.45
C PRO A 37 -5.75 7.89 8.37
N VAL A 38 -5.51 7.30 7.18
CA VAL A 38 -5.20 8.07 5.98
C VAL A 38 -6.49 8.28 5.21
N VAL A 39 -6.79 9.53 4.86
CA VAL A 39 -8.00 9.93 4.13
C VAL A 39 -7.64 10.46 2.75
N LEU A 40 -8.30 9.94 1.71
CA LEU A 40 -8.17 10.35 0.32
C LEU A 40 -9.57 10.64 -0.25
N SER A 41 -9.74 11.79 -0.90
CA SER A 41 -11.04 12.23 -1.42
C SER A 41 -10.99 12.56 -2.91
N MET A 42 -12.00 12.11 -3.63
CA MET A 42 -12.34 12.53 -4.99
C MET A 42 -13.51 13.52 -4.94
N THR A 43 -13.58 14.43 -5.90
CA THR A 43 -14.72 15.35 -6.05
C THR A 43 -15.13 15.46 -7.51
N ALA A 44 -16.38 15.84 -7.77
CA ALA A 44 -16.91 16.08 -9.12
C ALA A 44 -16.23 17.27 -9.85
N ALA A 45 -15.34 18.01 -9.18
CA ALA A 45 -14.49 19.04 -9.75
C ALA A 45 -13.15 18.51 -10.32
N LEU A 46 -12.82 17.23 -10.09
CA LEU A 46 -11.63 16.59 -10.67
C LEU A 46 -11.72 16.58 -12.20
N ALA A 47 -10.59 16.82 -12.86
CA ALA A 47 -10.45 16.66 -14.31
C ALA A 47 -10.38 15.18 -14.70
N ALA A 48 -10.92 14.83 -15.87
CA ALA A 48 -10.78 13.49 -16.41
C ALA A 48 -9.35 13.26 -16.94
N ILE A 49 -8.89 12.01 -16.86
CA ILE A 49 -7.77 11.45 -17.59
C ILE A 49 -8.37 10.72 -18.80
N GLY A 50 -7.94 11.08 -20.00
CA GLY A 50 -8.57 10.61 -21.25
C GLY A 50 -9.84 11.40 -21.61
N GLU A 51 -10.45 11.02 -22.73
CA GLU A 51 -11.60 11.71 -23.33
C GLU A 51 -12.72 10.73 -23.70
N GLY A 52 -13.94 11.25 -23.88
CA GLY A 52 -15.11 10.48 -24.31
C GLY A 52 -15.46 9.33 -23.36
N GLU A 53 -15.75 8.15 -23.92
CA GLU A 53 -16.10 6.94 -23.16
C GLU A 53 -14.92 6.33 -22.39
N ASN A 54 -13.69 6.78 -22.70
CA ASN A 54 -12.45 6.40 -22.01
C ASN A 54 -12.06 7.39 -20.89
N ALA A 55 -12.89 8.38 -20.60
CA ALA A 55 -12.66 9.32 -19.51
C ALA A 55 -12.66 8.59 -18.14
N THR A 56 -11.59 8.79 -17.37
CA THR A 56 -11.45 8.24 -16.02
C THR A 56 -11.13 9.34 -15.01
N PHE A 57 -11.64 9.20 -13.80
CA PHE A 57 -11.38 10.11 -12.68
C PHE A 57 -10.59 9.30 -11.65
N GLN A 58 -9.34 9.70 -11.38
CA GLN A 58 -8.45 9.00 -10.46
C GLN A 58 -7.77 9.96 -9.48
N VAL A 59 -7.77 9.60 -8.20
CA VAL A 59 -6.97 10.23 -7.15
C VAL A 59 -6.06 9.20 -6.52
N GLN A 60 -4.86 9.58 -6.10
CA GLN A 60 -3.88 8.67 -5.51
C GLN A 60 -3.02 9.38 -4.44
N ALA A 61 -2.66 8.69 -3.36
CA ALA A 61 -1.83 9.21 -2.28
C ALA A 61 -0.89 8.14 -1.68
N PRO A 62 0.36 8.49 -1.33
CA PRO A 62 1.33 7.56 -0.76
C PRO A 62 1.04 7.21 0.71
N VAL A 63 0.88 5.92 1.01
CA VAL A 63 0.73 5.36 2.36
C VAL A 63 2.00 4.61 2.73
N ALA A 64 2.93 5.31 3.39
CA ALA A 64 4.14 4.69 3.93
C ALA A 64 3.84 3.98 5.26
N PHE A 65 4.34 2.76 5.44
CA PHE A 65 4.36 2.10 6.73
C PHE A 65 5.59 2.53 7.55
N PRO A 66 5.50 2.58 8.89
CA PRO A 66 6.62 2.89 9.78
C PRO A 66 7.61 1.72 9.90
N MET A 67 8.12 1.20 8.78
CA MET A 67 9.10 0.11 8.76
C MET A 67 10.52 0.67 8.98
N ARG A 68 11.25 0.10 9.94
CA ARG A 68 12.65 0.42 10.27
C ARG A 68 13.55 0.13 9.07
N ARG A 69 14.42 1.08 8.71
CA ARG A 69 15.51 0.85 7.76
C ARG A 69 16.65 0.11 8.46
N GLY A 70 17.00 -1.08 7.99
CA GLY A 70 18.14 -1.82 8.55
C GLY A 70 19.48 -1.05 8.49
N THR A 71 20.34 -1.30 9.47
CA THR A 71 21.67 -0.69 9.65
C THR A 71 22.67 -1.14 8.58
N ALA A 72 23.88 -0.57 8.58
CA ALA A 72 24.95 -1.02 7.69
C ALA A 72 25.42 -2.44 8.06
N GLU A 73 25.44 -2.74 9.35
CA GLU A 73 25.87 -4.00 9.95
C GLU A 73 24.89 -5.13 9.62
N GLU A 74 23.59 -4.89 9.80
CA GLU A 74 22.53 -5.83 9.39
C GLU A 74 22.59 -6.10 7.89
N LYS A 75 22.70 -5.05 7.07
CA LYS A 75 22.76 -5.18 5.60
C LYS A 75 24.04 -5.85 5.10
N LYS A 76 25.14 -5.80 5.85
CA LYS A 76 26.37 -6.54 5.54
C LYS A 76 26.20 -8.05 5.67
N GLY A 77 25.25 -8.52 6.49
CA GLY A 77 24.88 -9.94 6.60
C GLY A 77 23.93 -10.44 5.50
N LEU A 78 23.32 -9.53 4.72
CA LEU A 78 22.31 -9.88 3.71
C LEU A 78 22.97 -10.22 2.37
N GLY A 79 23.24 -11.52 2.16
CA GLY A 79 23.80 -12.05 0.91
C GLY A 79 22.94 -11.83 -0.35
N PRO A 80 23.48 -12.05 -1.56
CA PRO A 80 22.77 -11.85 -2.82
C PRO A 80 21.53 -12.76 -2.93
N MET A 81 20.43 -12.22 -3.46
CA MET A 81 19.17 -12.95 -3.62
C MET A 81 18.37 -12.37 -4.78
N ALA A 82 18.25 -13.11 -5.89
CA ALA A 82 17.37 -12.72 -6.99
C ALA A 82 15.88 -12.82 -6.56
N PRO A 83 14.99 -11.96 -7.10
CA PRO A 83 15.24 -10.93 -8.11
C PRO A 83 15.88 -9.65 -7.56
N TYR A 84 15.88 -9.46 -6.24
CA TYR A 84 16.40 -8.28 -5.56
C TYR A 84 17.93 -8.05 -5.78
N PRO A 85 18.48 -6.91 -5.34
CA PRO A 85 19.93 -6.70 -5.28
C PRO A 85 20.62 -7.57 -4.21
N ARG A 86 19.91 -7.86 -3.12
CA ARG A 86 20.32 -8.68 -1.98
C ARG A 86 19.10 -9.23 -1.25
N THR A 87 19.32 -10.13 -0.30
CA THR A 87 18.28 -10.61 0.63
C THR A 87 17.52 -9.41 1.23
N PRO A 88 16.17 -9.43 1.22
CA PRO A 88 15.37 -8.37 1.84
C PRO A 88 15.67 -8.25 3.33
N PHE A 89 15.76 -7.01 3.83
CA PHE A 89 15.89 -6.76 5.27
C PHE A 89 14.57 -7.05 5.99
N LEU A 90 13.47 -6.54 5.43
CA LEU A 90 12.10 -6.90 5.77
C LEU A 90 11.61 -7.98 4.80
N LYS A 91 11.20 -9.13 5.31
CA LYS A 91 10.54 -10.20 4.54
C LYS A 91 9.03 -10.15 4.77
N ALA A 92 8.24 -10.67 3.83
CA ALA A 92 6.78 -10.68 3.91
C ALA A 92 6.22 -11.40 5.15
N GLY A 93 6.95 -12.40 5.68
CA GLY A 93 6.56 -13.12 6.90
C GLY A 93 7.04 -12.50 8.22
N ASP A 94 7.85 -11.43 8.20
CA ASP A 94 8.37 -10.80 9.42
C ASP A 94 7.27 -10.01 10.18
N VAL A 95 6.21 -9.60 9.46
CA VAL A 95 5.10 -8.79 9.95
C VAL A 95 3.77 -9.28 9.39
N ARG A 96 2.67 -9.06 10.11
CA ARG A 96 1.28 -9.20 9.61
C ARG A 96 0.66 -7.82 9.49
N ILE A 97 0.09 -7.51 8.34
CA ILE A 97 -0.49 -6.19 8.05
C ILE A 97 -1.98 -6.39 7.76
N ASN A 98 -2.85 -5.68 8.46
CA ASN A 98 -4.30 -5.69 8.21
C ASN A 98 -4.75 -4.25 7.98
N ALA A 99 -5.34 -3.97 6.82
CA ALA A 99 -5.85 -2.64 6.49
C ALA A 99 -7.38 -2.68 6.34
N ARG A 100 -8.10 -1.98 7.22
CA ARG A 100 -9.54 -1.78 7.10
C ARG A 100 -9.80 -0.46 6.38
N TYR A 101 -10.72 -0.46 5.43
CA TYR A 101 -11.11 0.73 4.69
C TYR A 101 -12.60 1.02 4.83
N THR A 102 -12.97 2.30 4.80
CA THR A 102 -14.35 2.77 4.66
C THR A 102 -14.39 3.73 3.47
N ILE A 103 -15.14 3.37 2.41
CA ILE A 103 -15.43 4.30 1.32
C ILE A 103 -16.82 4.90 1.55
N THR A 104 -16.90 6.23 1.59
CA THR A 104 -18.12 7.01 1.83
C THR A 104 -18.51 7.76 0.57
N ASN A 105 -19.77 7.66 0.18
CA ASN A 105 -20.38 8.41 -0.91
C ASN A 105 -21.16 9.60 -0.34
N ILE A 106 -20.85 10.81 -0.79
CA ILE A 106 -21.44 12.06 -0.32
C ILE A 106 -22.58 12.52 -1.25
N ASP A 107 -22.74 11.90 -2.43
CA ASP A 107 -23.76 12.24 -3.43
C ASP A 107 -25.11 11.53 -3.21
N ASP A 108 -26.14 12.06 -3.87
CA ASP A 108 -27.52 11.53 -3.89
C ASP A 108 -27.72 10.40 -4.92
N GLN A 109 -26.66 10.00 -5.62
CA GLN A 109 -26.66 8.89 -6.58
C GLN A 109 -25.71 7.78 -6.14
N GLU A 110 -25.88 6.60 -6.75
CA GLU A 110 -25.04 5.43 -6.51
C GLU A 110 -23.79 5.51 -7.39
N HIS A 111 -22.63 5.12 -6.86
CA HIS A 111 -21.37 5.15 -7.60
C HIS A 111 -20.66 3.80 -7.59
N ILE A 112 -19.93 3.51 -8.66
CA ILE A 112 -18.95 2.41 -8.69
C ILE A 112 -17.54 3.00 -8.69
N VAL A 113 -16.75 2.61 -7.70
CA VAL A 113 -15.38 3.11 -7.49
C VAL A 113 -14.43 1.93 -7.36
N GLU A 114 -13.38 1.94 -8.16
CA GLU A 114 -12.26 1.01 -8.11
C GLU A 114 -11.31 1.43 -6.99
N LEU A 115 -11.21 0.60 -5.95
CA LEU A 115 -10.17 0.72 -4.92
C LEU A 115 -8.86 0.18 -5.48
N LEU A 116 -7.85 1.06 -5.55
CA LEU A 116 -6.51 0.76 -6.03
C LEU A 116 -5.51 0.76 -4.86
N MET A 117 -4.60 -0.21 -4.80
CA MET A 117 -3.42 -0.15 -3.92
C MET A 117 -2.19 -0.71 -4.64
N ASP A 118 -1.23 0.15 -4.97
CA ASP A 118 0.00 -0.24 -5.68
C ASP A 118 1.17 -0.46 -4.68
N PRO A 119 1.68 -1.69 -4.52
CA PRO A 119 2.58 -2.03 -3.42
C PRO A 119 4.02 -1.53 -3.60
N TRP A 120 4.69 -1.30 -2.47
CA TRP A 120 6.12 -1.00 -2.39
C TRP A 120 6.86 -2.01 -1.50
N ASN A 121 8.15 -2.25 -1.76
CA ASN A 121 9.05 -2.98 -0.87
C ASN A 121 10.33 -2.14 -0.57
N GLU A 122 11.38 -2.76 0.00
CA GLU A 122 12.66 -2.07 0.30
C GLU A 122 13.35 -1.48 -0.94
N PHE A 123 13.07 -2.02 -2.13
CA PHE A 123 13.82 -1.76 -3.36
C PHE A 123 13.02 -0.99 -4.41
N VAL A 124 11.73 -1.32 -4.57
CA VAL A 124 10.90 -0.86 -5.69
C VAL A 124 9.46 -0.57 -5.28
N ARG A 125 8.81 0.34 -6.00
CA ARG A 125 7.36 0.56 -5.98
C ARG A 125 6.77 0.17 -7.33
N TYR A 126 5.61 -0.45 -7.32
CA TYR A 126 4.83 -0.67 -8.53
C TYR A 126 4.14 0.62 -8.97
N GLU A 127 4.12 0.87 -10.28
CA GLU A 127 3.36 1.92 -10.92
C GLU A 127 2.71 1.32 -12.18
N PRO A 128 1.42 0.93 -12.17
CA PRO A 128 0.77 0.36 -13.34
C PRO A 128 0.77 1.33 -14.54
N GLY A 129 0.77 2.64 -14.28
CA GLY A 129 0.73 3.66 -15.33
C GLY A 129 -0.66 3.78 -15.97
N PRO A 130 -0.78 4.56 -17.07
CA PRO A 130 -2.03 4.68 -17.80
C PRO A 130 -2.37 3.39 -18.57
N PRO A 131 -3.66 3.15 -18.90
CA PRO A 131 -4.04 2.14 -19.89
C PRO A 131 -3.34 2.39 -21.24
N MET A 132 -3.03 1.31 -21.95
CA MET A 132 -2.35 1.35 -23.25
C MET A 132 -3.32 0.96 -24.36
N ALA A 133 -3.37 1.73 -25.43
CA ALA A 133 -4.25 1.47 -26.58
C ALA A 133 -3.48 0.89 -27.77
N THR A 134 -4.07 -0.11 -28.42
CA THR A 134 -3.75 -0.52 -29.80
C THR A 134 -4.80 0.06 -30.75
N GLU A 135 -4.80 -0.31 -32.03
CA GLU A 135 -5.89 0.03 -32.95
C GLU A 135 -7.16 -0.81 -32.69
N GLN A 136 -7.05 -1.88 -31.86
CA GLN A 136 -8.08 -2.91 -31.67
C GLN A 136 -8.66 -2.91 -30.24
N GLU A 137 -7.85 -2.63 -29.22
CA GLU A 137 -8.28 -2.69 -27.81
C GLU A 137 -7.53 -1.68 -26.90
N THR A 138 -8.03 -1.51 -25.67
CA THR A 138 -7.34 -0.76 -24.61
C THR A 138 -7.02 -1.70 -23.46
N VAL A 139 -5.74 -2.02 -23.30
CA VAL A 139 -5.22 -2.87 -22.24
C VAL A 139 -5.02 -2.02 -20.98
N VAL A 140 -5.88 -2.22 -19.99
CA VAL A 140 -5.74 -1.60 -18.67
C VAL A 140 -4.65 -2.30 -17.88
N ASN A 141 -3.71 -1.54 -17.34
CA ASN A 141 -2.71 -2.07 -16.42
C ASN A 141 -3.33 -2.18 -15.01
N LEU A 142 -3.37 -3.39 -14.45
CA LEU A 142 -4.00 -3.66 -13.15
C LEU A 142 -3.14 -3.10 -12.00
N SER A 143 -3.81 -2.49 -11.01
CA SER A 143 -3.20 -2.19 -9.71
C SER A 143 -2.99 -3.45 -8.87
N GLY A 144 -2.10 -3.37 -7.87
CA GLY A 144 -1.78 -4.53 -7.02
C GLY A 144 -2.97 -5.08 -6.24
N VAL A 145 -3.76 -4.18 -5.64
CA VAL A 145 -5.18 -4.41 -5.38
C VAL A 145 -5.95 -3.61 -6.41
N ASP A 146 -6.87 -4.26 -7.13
CA ASP A 146 -7.86 -3.60 -7.98
C ASP A 146 -9.24 -4.23 -7.64
N ARG A 147 -10.13 -3.43 -7.03
CA ARG A 147 -11.42 -3.91 -6.48
C ARG A 147 -12.55 -2.92 -6.77
N PHE A 148 -13.49 -3.30 -7.63
CA PHE A 148 -14.73 -2.55 -7.87
C PHE A 148 -15.63 -2.57 -6.61
N VAL A 149 -15.91 -1.40 -6.05
CA VAL A 149 -16.81 -1.20 -4.91
C VAL A 149 -18.02 -0.38 -5.36
N LYS A 150 -19.21 -0.96 -5.23
CA LYS A 150 -20.50 -0.29 -5.47
C LYS A 150 -20.98 0.36 -4.18
N ILE A 151 -21.14 1.69 -4.17
CA ILE A 151 -21.38 2.50 -2.97
C ILE A 151 -22.74 3.20 -3.07
N PRO A 152 -23.71 2.90 -2.18
CA PRO A 152 -25.06 3.46 -2.27
C PRO A 152 -25.11 4.97 -1.99
N PRO A 153 -26.18 5.68 -2.41
CA PRO A 153 -26.39 7.10 -2.17
C PRO A 153 -26.28 7.47 -0.68
N LYS A 154 -25.55 8.55 -0.37
CA LYS A 154 -25.22 9.01 1.01
C LYS A 154 -24.66 7.91 1.93
N GLY A 155 -24.17 6.81 1.35
CA GLY A 155 -23.84 5.58 2.04
C GLY A 155 -22.36 5.42 2.34
N ARG A 156 -22.01 4.30 2.99
CA ARG A 156 -20.63 3.87 3.13
C ARG A 156 -20.50 2.36 2.96
N VAL A 157 -19.38 1.91 2.41
CA VAL A 157 -19.00 0.49 2.36
C VAL A 157 -17.72 0.32 3.18
N VAL A 158 -17.71 -0.66 4.08
CA VAL A 158 -16.55 -1.04 4.87
C VAL A 158 -15.98 -2.35 4.32
N GLY A 159 -14.66 -2.45 4.23
CA GLY A 159 -13.97 -3.68 3.81
C GLY A 159 -12.57 -3.78 4.40
N ASN A 160 -11.84 -4.82 3.99
CA ASN A 160 -10.50 -5.11 4.48
C ASN A 160 -9.57 -5.68 3.40
N VAL A 161 -8.28 -5.42 3.57
CA VAL A 161 -7.16 -6.10 2.90
C VAL A 161 -6.41 -6.84 4.01
N THR A 162 -6.41 -8.16 3.91
CA THR A 162 -5.99 -9.09 4.97
C THR A 162 -4.47 -9.27 5.03
N PRO A 163 -3.92 -9.82 6.14
CA PRO A 163 -2.52 -10.24 6.19
C PRO A 163 -2.12 -11.16 5.04
N ASP A 164 -3.01 -12.06 4.62
CA ASP A 164 -2.75 -12.98 3.52
C ASP A 164 -2.77 -12.24 2.16
N ASP A 165 -3.67 -11.27 1.95
CA ASP A 165 -3.60 -10.36 0.79
C ASP A 165 -2.27 -9.57 0.77
N PHE A 166 -1.75 -9.11 1.92
CA PHE A 166 -0.47 -8.38 1.98
C PHE A 166 0.76 -9.28 1.76
N VAL A 167 0.71 -10.54 2.20
CA VAL A 167 1.75 -11.54 1.88
C VAL A 167 1.74 -11.87 0.39
N GLU A 168 0.56 -11.87 -0.25
CA GLU A 168 0.45 -12.05 -1.70
C GLU A 168 0.96 -10.84 -2.48
N LEU A 169 0.55 -9.61 -2.13
CA LEU A 169 1.08 -8.38 -2.73
C LEU A 169 2.62 -8.32 -2.70
N ALA A 170 3.25 -8.87 -1.66
CA ALA A 170 4.71 -8.98 -1.55
C ALA A 170 5.33 -10.02 -2.51
N ARG A 171 4.65 -11.15 -2.72
CA ARG A 171 5.01 -12.17 -3.72
C ARG A 171 4.82 -11.65 -5.13
N ASP A 172 3.73 -10.96 -5.40
CA ASP A 172 3.39 -10.40 -6.70
C ASP A 172 4.36 -9.28 -7.09
N LEU A 173 4.62 -8.34 -6.19
CA LEU A 173 5.64 -7.30 -6.38
C LEU A 173 7.03 -7.90 -6.62
N GLY A 174 7.37 -8.99 -5.93
CA GLY A 174 8.59 -9.76 -6.18
C GLY A 174 8.59 -10.45 -7.55
N THR A 175 7.45 -10.97 -8.00
CA THR A 175 7.29 -11.64 -9.29
C THR A 175 7.42 -10.66 -10.45
N VAL A 176 6.80 -9.48 -10.38
CA VAL A 176 7.02 -8.41 -11.38
C VAL A 176 8.44 -7.85 -11.30
N GLN A 177 9.09 -7.85 -10.14
CA GLN A 177 10.51 -7.50 -10.01
C GLN A 177 11.45 -8.56 -10.65
N ALA A 178 11.03 -9.82 -10.75
CA ALA A 178 11.73 -10.83 -11.52
C ALA A 178 11.49 -10.64 -13.03
N LEU A 179 10.25 -10.43 -13.47
CA LEU A 179 9.90 -10.13 -14.86
C LEU A 179 10.61 -8.87 -15.40
N ALA A 180 10.72 -7.81 -14.59
CA ALA A 180 11.43 -6.58 -14.96
C ALA A 180 12.94 -6.78 -15.14
N LYS A 181 13.53 -7.75 -14.43
CA LYS A 181 14.97 -8.02 -14.43
C LYS A 181 15.39 -9.06 -15.47
N LEU A 182 14.51 -10.02 -15.76
CA LEU A 182 14.67 -11.08 -16.74
C LEU A 182 13.36 -11.23 -17.51
N PRO A 183 13.02 -10.31 -18.43
CA PRO A 183 11.81 -10.44 -19.23
C PRO A 183 11.88 -11.74 -20.04
N PRO A 184 10.80 -12.54 -20.07
CA PRO A 184 10.76 -13.74 -20.90
C PRO A 184 10.90 -13.37 -22.39
N PRO A 185 11.44 -14.27 -23.23
CA PRO A 185 11.60 -14.01 -24.66
C PRO A 185 10.22 -13.92 -25.33
N SER A 186 9.80 -12.69 -25.61
CA SER A 186 8.58 -12.45 -26.39
C SER A 186 8.80 -12.82 -27.86
N VAL A 187 7.75 -13.32 -28.51
CA VAL A 187 7.70 -13.57 -29.97
C VAL A 187 7.29 -12.33 -30.77
N GLY A 188 7.28 -11.15 -30.14
CA GLY A 188 7.26 -9.85 -30.83
C GLY A 188 5.96 -9.51 -31.57
N ASN A 189 4.82 -10.01 -31.10
CA ASN A 189 3.51 -9.69 -31.64
C ASN A 189 2.46 -9.58 -30.52
N GLU A 190 1.37 -8.87 -30.80
CA GLU A 190 0.25 -8.60 -29.87
C GLU A 190 -0.45 -9.85 -29.31
N ASN A 191 -0.37 -11.00 -29.98
CA ASN A 191 -1.03 -12.24 -29.56
C ASN A 191 -0.16 -13.11 -28.62
N ASP A 192 1.02 -12.64 -28.25
CA ASP A 192 1.94 -13.33 -27.34
C ASP A 192 1.48 -13.17 -25.87
N PRO A 193 1.20 -14.26 -25.13
CA PRO A 193 0.83 -14.18 -23.71
C PRO A 193 1.95 -13.62 -22.80
N ALA A 194 3.17 -13.42 -23.33
CA ALA A 194 4.28 -12.76 -22.67
C ALA A 194 4.49 -11.29 -23.07
N ALA A 195 3.75 -10.73 -24.03
CA ALA A 195 3.98 -9.37 -24.54
C ALA A 195 3.46 -8.26 -23.60
N GLY A 196 4.17 -7.12 -23.62
CA GLY A 196 3.80 -5.88 -22.95
C GLY A 196 3.39 -6.07 -21.48
N PRO A 197 2.15 -5.70 -21.09
CA PRO A 197 1.70 -5.78 -19.71
C PRO A 197 1.14 -7.15 -19.33
N ALA A 198 0.99 -8.11 -20.27
CA ALA A 198 0.18 -9.31 -20.08
C ALA A 198 0.58 -10.10 -18.83
N LEU A 199 1.88 -10.29 -18.57
CA LEU A 199 2.37 -11.01 -17.39
C LEU A 199 2.28 -10.20 -16.09
N TYR A 200 2.31 -8.88 -16.15
CA TYR A 200 2.13 -8.00 -14.98
C TYR A 200 0.66 -8.02 -14.54
N ASN A 201 -0.25 -7.82 -15.49
CA ASN A 201 -1.69 -7.98 -15.30
C ASN A 201 -2.06 -9.40 -14.86
N ARG A 202 -1.39 -10.42 -15.39
CA ARG A 202 -1.57 -11.81 -14.96
C ARG A 202 -1.05 -12.05 -13.54
N THR A 203 0.01 -11.37 -13.11
CA THR A 203 0.53 -11.45 -11.73
C THR A 203 -0.49 -10.87 -10.75
N PHE A 204 -0.92 -9.61 -10.96
CA PHE A 204 -1.90 -8.95 -10.08
C PHE A 204 -3.37 -9.32 -10.35
N ASN A 205 -3.64 -10.39 -11.12
CA ASN A 205 -5.00 -10.83 -11.38
C ASN A 205 -5.58 -11.48 -10.11
N SER A 206 -6.77 -11.06 -9.68
CA SER A 206 -7.44 -11.61 -8.49
C SER A 206 -7.71 -13.12 -8.52
N GLN A 207 -7.66 -13.75 -9.70
CA GLN A 207 -7.73 -15.21 -9.89
C GLN A 207 -6.40 -15.93 -9.64
N ASN A 208 -5.25 -15.26 -9.76
CA ASN A 208 -3.92 -15.90 -9.77
C ASN A 208 -3.26 -15.93 -8.39
N ARG A 209 -3.98 -16.45 -7.39
CA ARG A 209 -3.62 -16.39 -5.97
C ARG A 209 -2.70 -17.53 -5.50
N GLN A 210 -2.10 -17.34 -4.33
CA GLN A 210 -1.13 -18.23 -3.71
C GLN A 210 -1.66 -19.66 -3.57
N GLY A 211 -1.14 -20.55 -4.42
CA GLY A 211 -1.61 -21.92 -4.59
C GLY A 211 -1.82 -22.28 -6.06
N GLU A 212 -2.17 -21.29 -6.89
CA GLU A 212 -2.24 -21.46 -8.34
C GLU A 212 -0.85 -21.74 -8.93
N ASN A 213 -0.79 -22.79 -9.76
CA ASN A 213 0.44 -23.25 -10.40
C ASN A 213 0.54 -22.68 -11.82
N ASP A 214 0.58 -21.34 -11.91
CA ASP A 214 0.62 -20.63 -13.19
C ASP A 214 1.89 -21.01 -13.99
N PRO A 215 1.78 -21.71 -15.13
CA PRO A 215 2.93 -22.17 -15.88
C PRO A 215 3.76 -21.04 -16.48
N LEU A 216 3.19 -19.83 -16.62
CA LEU A 216 3.89 -18.65 -17.15
C LEU A 216 4.69 -17.90 -16.06
N LEU A 217 4.18 -17.87 -14.82
CA LEU A 217 4.78 -17.09 -13.73
C LEU A 217 5.63 -17.91 -12.75
N LYS A 218 5.45 -19.24 -12.65
CA LYS A 218 6.14 -20.12 -11.66
C LYS A 218 7.68 -19.99 -11.62
N ASN A 219 8.32 -19.57 -12.70
CA ASN A 219 9.78 -19.39 -12.78
C ASN A 219 10.24 -18.00 -12.28
N PHE A 220 9.30 -17.06 -12.12
CA PHE A 220 9.51 -15.68 -11.69
C PHE A 220 9.07 -15.43 -10.24
N VAL A 221 8.20 -16.30 -9.69
CA VAL A 221 7.82 -16.29 -8.27
C VAL A 221 9.08 -16.40 -7.38
N PRO A 222 9.34 -15.43 -6.49
CA PRO A 222 10.53 -15.47 -5.64
C PRO A 222 10.41 -16.49 -4.52
N ALA A 223 11.50 -17.18 -4.19
CA ALA A 223 11.55 -18.11 -3.05
C ALA A 223 11.45 -17.42 -1.68
N VAL A 224 11.66 -16.11 -1.61
CA VAL A 224 11.48 -15.25 -0.43
C VAL A 224 10.93 -13.91 -0.91
N SER A 225 9.75 -13.50 -0.44
CA SER A 225 9.17 -12.20 -0.78
C SER A 225 9.72 -11.09 0.13
N ALA A 226 10.17 -9.98 -0.46
CA ALA A 226 10.43 -8.73 0.25
C ALA A 226 9.11 -8.17 0.81
N GLY A 227 9.07 -7.83 2.11
CA GLY A 227 7.84 -7.38 2.76
C GLY A 227 7.41 -5.98 2.31
N ILE A 228 6.12 -5.72 2.39
CA ILE A 228 5.53 -4.44 1.97
C ILE A 228 5.95 -3.32 2.94
N THR A 229 6.49 -2.23 2.38
CA THR A 229 6.96 -1.04 3.11
C THR A 229 5.97 0.13 3.03
N GLY A 230 4.95 0.01 2.19
CA GLY A 230 3.89 0.96 1.96
C GLY A 230 3.18 0.65 0.64
N PHE A 231 2.24 1.50 0.26
CA PHE A 231 1.53 1.40 -1.01
C PHE A 231 1.03 2.78 -1.44
N ASP A 232 0.81 2.99 -2.74
CA ASP A 232 0.07 4.14 -3.22
C ASP A 232 -1.43 3.80 -3.25
N LEU A 233 -2.19 4.39 -2.33
CA LEU A 233 -3.65 4.24 -2.24
C LEU A 233 -4.32 5.06 -3.33
N GLY A 234 -5.22 4.46 -4.10
CA GLY A 234 -6.00 5.17 -5.10
C GLY A 234 -7.50 4.86 -5.09
N MET A 235 -8.26 5.76 -5.70
CA MET A 235 -9.64 5.55 -6.13
C MET A 235 -9.75 5.92 -7.61
N ARG A 236 -10.32 5.05 -8.44
CA ARG A 236 -10.60 5.29 -9.87
C ARG A 236 -12.10 5.08 -10.16
N THR A 237 -12.65 5.82 -11.10
CA THR A 237 -14.01 5.60 -11.64
C THR A 237 -14.13 6.23 -13.04
N ARG A 238 -15.25 6.01 -13.73
CA ARG A 238 -15.56 6.54 -15.08
C ARG A 238 -16.53 7.73 -15.07
N GLU A 239 -17.00 8.13 -13.90
CA GLU A 239 -17.99 9.21 -13.71
C GLU A 239 -17.55 10.23 -12.66
N LYS A 240 -18.22 11.38 -12.61
CA LYS A 240 -17.96 12.40 -11.60
C LYS A 240 -18.62 12.01 -10.28
N ALA A 241 -17.83 11.85 -9.22
CA ALA A 241 -18.29 11.45 -7.90
C ALA A 241 -17.60 12.25 -6.78
N ASN A 242 -18.34 12.50 -5.69
CA ASN A 242 -17.84 13.05 -4.43
C ASN A 242 -17.74 11.91 -3.40
N VAL A 243 -16.65 11.18 -3.47
CA VAL A 243 -16.37 10.01 -2.63
C VAL A 243 -15.08 10.20 -1.83
N SER A 244 -15.04 9.68 -0.61
CA SER A 244 -13.83 9.63 0.21
C SER A 244 -13.56 8.21 0.69
N ILE A 245 -12.29 7.82 0.73
CA ILE A 245 -11.83 6.62 1.41
C ILE A 245 -11.02 7.00 2.64
N GLU A 246 -11.35 6.38 3.76
CA GLU A 246 -10.52 6.32 4.95
C GLU A 246 -9.90 4.91 5.04
N ILE A 247 -8.60 4.81 5.28
CA ILE A 247 -7.91 3.54 5.54
C ILE A 247 -7.16 3.59 6.88
N VAL A 248 -7.39 2.57 7.71
CA VAL A 248 -6.74 2.36 9.01
C VAL A 248 -6.00 1.03 8.94
N TYR A 249 -4.71 1.04 9.25
CA TYR A 249 -3.88 -0.16 9.17
C TYR A 249 -3.23 -0.53 10.52
N GLU A 250 -3.24 -1.83 10.77
CA GLU A 250 -2.70 -2.51 11.94
C GLU A 250 -1.50 -3.34 11.49
N ILE A 251 -0.33 -3.14 12.09
CA ILE A 251 0.88 -3.93 11.82
C ILE A 251 1.22 -4.71 13.09
N THR A 252 1.37 -6.03 12.99
CA THR A 252 1.84 -6.89 14.08
C THR A 252 3.19 -7.51 13.73
N GLU A 253 4.18 -7.34 14.60
CA GLU A 253 5.49 -7.98 14.43
C GLU A 253 5.41 -9.49 14.73
N VAL A 254 6.06 -10.30 13.89
CA VAL A 254 6.12 -11.78 14.01
C VAL A 254 7.55 -12.26 14.21
N THR A 255 8.54 -11.51 13.71
CA THR A 255 9.98 -11.74 13.96
C THR A 255 10.39 -11.31 15.38
N SER A 256 11.48 -11.90 15.90
CA SER A 256 12.12 -11.50 17.16
C SER A 256 13.13 -10.33 17.01
N ASP A 257 13.37 -9.87 15.78
CA ASP A 257 14.28 -8.78 15.43
C ASP A 257 13.44 -7.60 14.89
N PRO A 258 13.27 -6.50 15.65
CA PRO A 258 12.31 -5.44 15.34
C PRO A 258 12.41 -4.88 13.92
N ARG A 259 11.24 -4.69 13.31
CA ARG A 259 11.03 -4.19 11.95
C ARG A 259 10.13 -2.95 11.92
N VAL A 260 9.35 -2.70 12.96
CA VAL A 260 8.39 -1.59 13.04
C VAL A 260 8.91 -0.52 14.00
N ILE A 261 8.93 0.73 13.54
CA ILE A 261 9.25 1.91 14.35
C ILE A 261 8.04 2.23 15.22
N ARG A 262 8.26 2.28 16.53
CA ARG A 262 7.25 2.45 17.56
C ARG A 262 7.08 3.94 17.91
N GLN A 263 5.97 4.28 18.56
CA GLN A 263 5.66 5.68 18.90
C GLN A 263 6.70 6.27 19.85
N GLY A 264 7.44 7.29 19.39
CA GLY A 264 8.49 7.97 20.16
C GLY A 264 9.91 7.54 19.82
N GLU A 265 10.10 6.51 18.99
CA GLU A 265 11.42 6.12 18.47
C GLU A 265 11.87 7.10 17.37
N THR A 266 13.19 7.33 17.29
CA THR A 266 13.82 8.26 16.33
C THR A 266 14.51 7.54 15.16
N GLU A 267 14.07 6.32 14.87
CA GLU A 267 14.64 5.45 13.83
C GLU A 267 14.33 5.97 12.42
N GLN A 268 15.22 5.67 11.45
CA GLN A 268 14.96 6.06 10.07
C GLN A 268 13.97 5.08 9.41
N ALA A 269 12.81 5.60 9.01
CA ALA A 269 11.85 4.85 8.20
C ALA A 269 12.45 4.46 6.84
N MET A 270 12.04 3.30 6.32
CA MET A 270 12.49 2.79 5.02
C MET A 270 12.03 3.70 3.86
N GLY A 271 10.81 4.24 3.97
CA GLY A 271 10.22 5.24 3.08
C GLY A 271 9.69 4.67 1.76
N ARG A 272 9.16 5.56 0.90
CA ARG A 272 8.78 5.24 -0.48
C ARG A 272 10.06 5.02 -1.30
N PRO A 273 10.24 3.86 -1.97
CA PRO A 273 11.45 3.58 -2.73
C PRO A 273 11.53 4.43 -4.00
N GLY A 274 12.76 4.78 -4.39
CA GLY A 274 13.01 5.66 -5.55
C GLY A 274 12.88 4.97 -6.91
N THR A 275 12.98 3.64 -6.97
CA THR A 275 12.89 2.87 -8.22
C THR A 275 11.45 2.46 -8.48
N ALA A 276 10.94 2.84 -9.65
CA ALA A 276 9.65 2.39 -10.18
C ALA A 276 9.78 1.04 -10.91
N ILE A 277 8.70 0.27 -10.90
CA ILE A 277 8.44 -0.81 -11.85
C ILE A 277 7.09 -0.56 -12.50
N THR A 278 7.08 -0.46 -13.83
CA THR A 278 5.89 -0.25 -14.65
C THR A 278 5.78 -1.37 -15.68
N PRO A 279 4.56 -1.85 -16.02
CA PRO A 279 4.38 -2.84 -17.08
C PRO A 279 5.02 -2.38 -18.40
N PRO A 280 5.72 -3.26 -19.14
CA PRO A 280 6.29 -2.93 -20.44
C PRO A 280 5.22 -2.47 -21.43
N ALA A 281 5.59 -1.52 -22.29
CA ALA A 281 4.78 -1.18 -23.45
C ALA A 281 4.55 -2.40 -24.35
N LEU A 282 3.41 -2.43 -25.03
CA LEU A 282 3.17 -3.39 -26.11
C LEU A 282 4.22 -3.19 -27.22
N PRO A 283 4.64 -4.25 -27.92
CA PRO A 283 5.52 -4.13 -29.08
C PRO A 283 4.83 -3.30 -30.18
N ALA A 284 5.62 -2.53 -30.93
CA ALA A 284 5.12 -1.89 -32.14
C ALA A 284 5.01 -2.92 -33.28
N ASN A 285 3.91 -2.85 -34.02
CA ASN A 285 3.65 -3.63 -35.24
C ASN A 285 4.43 -3.09 -36.45
#